data_AF-A0A6P5XCL4-F1
#
_entry.id   AF-A0A6P5XCL4-F1
#
_cell.length_a   1.000
_cell.length_b   1.000
_cell.length_c   1.000
_cell.angle_alpha   90.00
_cell.angle_beta   90.00
_cell.angle_gamma   90.00
#
_symmetry.space_group_name_H-M   'P 1'
#
loop_
_entity.id
_entity.type
_entity.pdbx_description
1 polymer ?
#
loop_
_entity_poly.entity_id
_entity_poly.type
_entity_poly.pdbx_seq_one_letter_code
_entity_poly.pdbx_strand_id
1 'polypeptide(L)'
;MEAKRDITGDHYKEEEEDEEELLKTRISSHPLYRRLVENHLNCLKVGEIAYSGRNSKSNQRKADDYNNPCSSMLNHSELDLFMEAYCSALSKLKEAMEEPQQETIAFINGMHSQLRELARTNPQSPDVFLATEMNNSNWSRDQQK
;
A
#
# COMPACT_ATOMS: atom_id res chain seq x y z
N MET A 1 55.70 -0.82 -28.03
CA MET A 1 54.63 -0.67 -27.03
C MET A 1 53.51 0.08 -27.72
N GLU A 2 52.47 -0.61 -28.17
CA GLU A 2 51.28 0.05 -28.71
C GLU A 2 50.10 -0.41 -27.87
N ALA A 3 49.62 0.46 -26.99
CA ALA A 3 48.42 0.23 -26.21
C ALA A 3 47.21 0.49 -27.13
N LYS A 4 46.54 -0.59 -27.55
CA LYS A 4 45.22 -0.49 -28.17
C LYS A 4 44.24 0.00 -27.10
N ARG A 5 43.78 1.24 -27.24
CA ARG A 5 42.65 1.76 -26.46
C ARG A 5 41.39 1.11 -27.00
N ASP A 6 40.68 0.45 -26.09
CA ASP A 6 39.32 -0.06 -26.26
C ASP A 6 38.38 1.14 -26.34
N ILE A 7 37.82 1.40 -27.53
CA ILE A 7 36.92 2.54 -27.82
C ILE A 7 35.48 2.02 -28.09
N THR A 8 35.27 0.71 -28.01
CA THR A 8 34.03 0.05 -28.44
C THR A 8 33.02 -0.16 -27.32
N GLY A 9 33.35 0.15 -26.07
CA GLY A 9 32.50 -0.12 -24.90
C GLY A 9 31.56 1.01 -24.47
N ASP A 10 31.84 2.26 -24.85
CA ASP A 10 31.10 3.43 -24.35
C ASP A 10 29.91 3.81 -25.25
N HIS A 11 30.03 3.64 -26.57
CA HIS A 11 28.98 4.04 -27.54
C HIS A 11 27.68 3.21 -27.43
N TYR A 12 27.78 1.92 -27.07
CA TYR A 12 26.59 1.06 -26.96
C TYR A 12 25.78 1.30 -25.68
N LYS A 13 26.40 1.89 -24.65
CA LYS A 13 25.70 2.23 -23.41
C LYS A 13 24.91 3.52 -23.52
N GLU A 14 25.44 4.51 -24.23
CA GLU A 14 24.72 5.76 -24.53
C GLU A 14 23.43 5.48 -25.32
N GLU A 15 23.48 4.62 -26.34
CA GLU A 15 22.30 4.24 -27.13
C GLU A 15 21.21 3.53 -26.28
N GLU A 16 21.61 2.66 -25.35
CA GLU A 16 20.67 1.95 -24.46
C GLU A 16 20.05 2.88 -23.42
N GLU A 17 20.83 3.82 -22.86
CA GLU A 17 20.35 4.85 -21.94
C GLU A 17 19.34 5.80 -22.63
N ASP A 18 19.62 6.18 -23.88
CA ASP A 18 18.72 6.99 -24.69
C ASP A 18 17.38 6.28 -24.96
N GLU A 19 17.41 4.98 -25.29
CA GLU A 19 16.20 4.17 -25.47
C GLU A 19 15.38 4.05 -24.17
N GLU A 20 16.05 3.89 -23.03
CA GLU A 20 15.40 3.84 -21.72
C GLU A 20 14.74 5.18 -21.36
N GLU A 21 15.40 6.31 -21.61
CA GLU A 21 14.87 7.65 -21.37
C GLU A 21 13.66 7.95 -22.28
N LEU A 22 13.73 7.55 -23.55
CA LEU A 22 12.61 7.66 -24.48
C LEU A 22 11.42 6.83 -24.01
N LEU A 23 11.66 5.61 -23.53
CA LEU A 23 10.60 4.75 -23.00
C LEU A 23 9.98 5.35 -21.72
N LYS A 24 10.80 5.84 -20.78
CA LYS A 24 10.33 6.53 -19.56
C LYS A 24 9.49 7.77 -19.91
N THR A 25 9.91 8.54 -20.90
CA THR A 25 9.19 9.70 -21.41
C THR A 25 7.84 9.29 -22.01
N ARG A 26 7.82 8.21 -22.80
CA ARG A 26 6.58 7.68 -23.39
C ARG A 26 5.60 7.17 -22.33
N ILE A 27 6.09 6.49 -21.30
CA ILE A 27 5.27 6.01 -20.18
C ILE A 27 4.73 7.19 -19.36
N SER A 28 5.59 8.15 -19.00
CA SER A 28 5.20 9.29 -18.14
C SER A 28 4.28 10.29 -18.82
N SER A 29 4.37 10.44 -20.15
CA SER A 29 3.47 11.27 -20.95
C SER A 29 2.15 10.58 -21.31
N HIS A 30 1.98 9.29 -20.97
CA HIS A 30 0.78 8.54 -21.31
C HIS A 30 -0.45 9.04 -20.54
N PRO A 31 -1.64 9.20 -21.17
CA PRO A 31 -2.85 9.69 -20.51
C PRO A 31 -3.27 8.90 -19.26
N LEU A 32 -3.00 7.60 -19.25
CA LEU A 32 -3.31 6.71 -18.12
C LEU A 32 -2.27 6.74 -16.98
N TYR A 33 -1.11 7.37 -17.17
CA TYR A 33 -0.01 7.33 -16.19
C TYR A 33 -0.44 7.88 -14.83
N ARG A 34 -1.13 9.02 -14.80
CA ARG A 34 -1.67 9.60 -13.56
C ARG A 34 -2.58 8.63 -12.83
N ARG A 35 -3.50 7.98 -13.54
CA ARG A 35 -4.44 7.01 -12.97
C ARG A 35 -3.72 5.77 -12.45
N LEU A 36 -2.71 5.30 -13.16
CA LEU A 36 -1.87 4.18 -12.74
C LEU A 36 -1.21 4.49 -11.39
N VAL A 37 -0.54 5.64 -11.29
CA VAL A 37 0.12 6.10 -10.05
C VAL A 37 -0.88 6.23 -8.91
N GLU A 38 -2.06 6.80 -9.16
CA GLU A 38 -3.11 6.94 -8.14
C GLU A 38 -3.58 5.57 -7.60
N ASN A 39 -3.84 4.60 -8.49
CA ASN A 39 -4.23 3.26 -8.06
C ASN A 39 -3.12 2.58 -7.26
N HIS A 40 -1.86 2.78 -7.65
CA HIS A 40 -0.72 2.26 -6.91
C HIS A 40 -0.62 2.86 -5.51
N LEU A 41 -0.76 4.17 -5.38
CA LEU A 41 -0.79 4.85 -4.08
C LEU A 41 -1.95 4.38 -3.21
N ASN A 42 -3.12 4.12 -3.80
CA ASN A 42 -4.26 3.60 -3.05
C ASN A 42 -4.03 2.17 -2.54
N CYS A 43 -3.33 1.32 -3.30
CA CYS A 43 -2.90 0.01 -2.80
C CYS A 43 -1.96 0.16 -1.59
N LEU A 44 -1.01 1.09 -1.66
CA LEU A 44 -0.09 1.35 -0.54
C LEU A 44 -0.85 1.82 0.70
N LYS A 45 -1.83 2.72 0.56
CA LYS A 45 -2.66 3.18 1.69
C LYS A 45 -3.44 2.06 2.36
N VAL A 46 -4.04 1.15 1.58
CA VAL A 46 -4.74 -0.03 2.11
C VAL A 46 -3.74 -1.00 2.76
N GLY A 47 -2.50 -1.06 2.27
CA GLY A 47 -1.43 -1.85 2.89
C GLY A 47 -0.81 -1.22 4.14
N GLU A 48 -0.86 0.11 4.28
CA GLU A 48 -0.23 0.88 5.35
C GLU A 48 -1.11 0.96 6.63
N ILE A 49 -2.07 0.04 6.79
CA ILE A 49 -2.70 -0.15 8.09
C ILE A 49 -1.63 -0.64 9.08
N ALA A 50 -0.99 0.32 9.77
CA ALA A 50 -0.27 0.23 11.05
C ALA A 50 1.21 0.67 11.13
N TYR A 51 1.84 1.35 10.17
CA TYR A 51 3.19 1.90 10.43
C TYR A 51 3.48 3.25 9.76
N SER A 52 3.01 4.33 10.37
CA SER A 52 3.48 5.72 10.10
C SER A 52 4.94 5.96 10.50
N GLY A 53 5.87 5.02 10.25
CA GLY A 53 7.24 5.19 10.75
C GLY A 53 8.31 4.21 10.30
N ARG A 54 8.17 3.48 9.18
CA ARG A 54 9.30 2.66 8.70
C ARG A 54 9.48 2.68 7.19
N ASN A 55 10.37 3.59 6.78
CA ASN A 55 11.23 3.56 5.59
C ASN A 55 11.00 2.37 4.66
N SER A 56 10.27 2.63 3.58
CA SER A 56 10.08 1.75 2.43
C SER A 56 11.43 1.44 1.78
N LYS A 57 12.12 0.39 2.24
CA LYS A 57 13.11 -0.29 1.42
C LYS A 57 12.35 -1.18 0.45
N SER A 58 12.36 -0.76 -0.82
CA SER A 58 11.84 -1.50 -1.97
C SER A 58 12.26 -2.97 -1.89
N ASN A 59 11.29 -3.86 -1.63
CA ASN A 59 11.47 -5.29 -1.81
C ASN A 59 10.96 -5.64 -3.20
N GLN A 60 11.90 -5.85 -4.11
CA GLN A 60 11.66 -6.37 -5.44
C GLN A 60 11.04 -7.76 -5.32
N ARG A 61 9.72 -7.85 -5.56
CA ARG A 61 9.02 -9.13 -5.67
C ARG A 61 9.07 -9.59 -7.12
N LYS A 62 9.36 -10.88 -7.29
CA LYS A 62 9.39 -11.54 -8.60
C LYS A 62 7.99 -11.50 -9.22
N ALA A 63 7.94 -11.18 -10.50
CA ALA A 63 6.73 -11.22 -11.30
C ALA A 63 6.30 -12.68 -11.48
N ASP A 64 5.10 -13.01 -11.00
CA ASP A 64 4.42 -14.24 -11.38
C ASP A 64 3.74 -14.04 -12.75
N ASP A 65 3.81 -15.10 -13.54
CA ASP A 65 3.37 -15.22 -14.94
C ASP A 65 1.88 -14.91 -15.11
N TYR A 66 1.56 -13.70 -15.61
CA TYR A 66 0.20 -13.31 -15.98
C TYR A 66 -0.06 -13.60 -17.46
N ASN A 67 -0.52 -14.81 -17.75
CA ASN A 67 -1.16 -15.13 -19.03
C ASN A 67 -2.59 -14.59 -19.03
N ASN A 68 -2.83 -13.44 -19.69
CA ASN A 68 -4.18 -12.97 -20.02
C ASN A 68 -4.27 -12.62 -21.52
N PRO A 69 -5.02 -13.38 -22.34
CA PRO A 69 -5.21 -13.03 -23.74
C PRO A 69 -6.35 -12.01 -23.87
N CYS A 70 -6.02 -10.73 -23.98
CA CYS A 70 -7.01 -9.70 -24.33
C CYS A 70 -7.32 -9.77 -25.84
N SER A 71 -8.30 -10.58 -26.20
CA SER A 71 -8.77 -10.84 -27.58
C SER A 71 -9.72 -9.75 -28.13
N SER A 72 -9.35 -8.48 -28.01
CA SER A 72 -10.12 -7.38 -28.63
C SER A 72 -9.25 -6.15 -28.94
N MET A 73 -8.11 -6.34 -29.59
CA MET A 73 -7.10 -5.28 -29.73
C MET A 73 -6.57 -5.25 -31.16
N LEU A 74 -7.29 -4.57 -32.05
CA LEU A 74 -6.82 -4.32 -33.42
C LEU A 74 -6.28 -2.90 -33.64
N ASN A 75 -6.23 -2.04 -32.61
CA ASN A 75 -5.82 -0.63 -32.80
C ASN A 75 -5.02 0.01 -31.64
N HIS A 76 -4.63 -0.73 -30.60
CA HIS A 76 -3.93 -0.16 -29.43
C HIS A 76 -2.44 -0.50 -29.45
N SER A 77 -1.61 0.46 -29.04
CA SER A 77 -0.18 0.21 -28.90
C SER A 77 0.08 -0.78 -27.76
N GLU A 78 1.18 -1.53 -27.80
CA GLU A 78 1.56 -2.44 -26.71
C GLU A 78 1.61 -1.73 -25.34
N LEU A 79 2.02 -0.46 -25.33
CA LEU A 79 2.03 0.37 -24.13
C LEU A 79 0.60 0.63 -23.61
N ASP A 80 -0.37 0.88 -24.48
CA ASP A 80 -1.76 1.15 -24.07
C ASP A 80 -2.32 -0.08 -23.34
N LEU A 81 -2.10 -1.25 -23.94
CA LEU A 81 -2.43 -2.56 -23.39
C LEU A 81 -1.82 -2.78 -22.01
N PHE A 82 -0.52 -2.50 -21.88
CA PHE A 82 0.19 -2.58 -20.62
C PHE A 82 -0.41 -1.64 -19.56
N MET A 83 -0.64 -0.37 -19.91
CA MET A 83 -1.15 0.65 -18.98
C MET A 83 -2.55 0.29 -18.47
N GLU A 84 -3.43 -0.23 -19.34
CA GLU A 84 -4.76 -0.71 -18.98
C GLU A 84 -4.72 -1.95 -18.09
N ALA A 85 -3.93 -2.96 -18.48
CA ALA A 85 -3.77 -4.19 -17.72
C ALA A 85 -3.22 -3.90 -16.31
N TYR A 86 -2.23 -3.01 -16.21
CA TYR A 86 -1.64 -2.63 -14.93
C TYR A 86 -2.61 -1.87 -14.03
N CYS A 87 -3.37 -0.91 -14.56
CA CYS A 87 -4.43 -0.23 -13.81
C CYS A 87 -5.48 -1.21 -13.28
N SER A 88 -5.88 -2.18 -14.12
CA SER A 88 -6.84 -3.23 -13.75
C SER A 88 -6.29 -4.13 -12.64
N ALA A 89 -5.04 -4.57 -12.76
CA ALA A 89 -4.37 -5.39 -11.75
C ALA A 89 -4.27 -4.68 -10.39
N LEU A 90 -3.88 -3.41 -10.37
CA LEU A 90 -3.84 -2.61 -9.13
C LEU A 90 -5.22 -2.47 -8.49
N SER A 91 -6.27 -2.24 -9.28
CA SER A 91 -7.63 -2.09 -8.76
C SER A 91 -8.10 -3.38 -8.07
N LYS A 92 -7.85 -4.55 -8.70
CA LYS A 92 -8.16 -5.86 -8.11
C LYS A 92 -7.33 -6.15 -6.86
N LEU A 93 -6.05 -5.77 -6.87
CA LEU A 93 -5.18 -5.91 -5.70
C LEU A 93 -5.70 -5.09 -4.52
N LYS A 94 -6.12 -3.84 -4.74
CA LYS A 94 -6.72 -3.00 -3.70
C LYS A 94 -7.94 -3.67 -3.08
N GLU A 95 -8.87 -4.15 -3.91
CA GLU A 95 -10.10 -4.81 -3.46
C GLU A 95 -9.78 -6.07 -2.64
N ALA A 96 -8.89 -6.94 -3.15
CA ALA A 96 -8.46 -8.15 -2.47
C ALA A 96 -7.75 -7.89 -1.12
N MET A 97 -7.14 -6.72 -0.94
CA MET A 97 -6.55 -6.31 0.33
C MET A 97 -7.58 -5.70 1.29
N GLU A 98 -8.55 -4.95 0.78
CA GLU A 98 -9.55 -4.23 1.57
C GLU A 98 -10.64 -5.17 2.11
N GLU A 99 -11.08 -6.14 1.32
CA GLU A 99 -12.10 -7.14 1.71
C GLU A 99 -11.78 -7.82 3.06
N PRO A 100 -10.64 -8.51 3.25
CA PRO A 100 -10.33 -9.19 4.51
C PRO A 100 -10.18 -8.23 5.69
N GLN A 101 -9.79 -6.97 5.44
CA GLN A 101 -9.71 -5.95 6.50
C GLN A 101 -11.11 -5.57 6.99
N GLN A 102 -12.05 -5.35 6.07
CA GLN A 102 -13.44 -5.04 6.42
C GLN A 102 -14.12 -6.22 7.12
N GLU A 103 -13.90 -7.45 6.64
CA GLU A 103 -14.40 -8.66 7.30
C GLU A 103 -13.90 -8.78 8.74
N THR A 104 -12.61 -8.51 8.97
CA THR A 104 -12.00 -8.55 10.30
C THR A 104 -12.62 -7.49 11.22
N ILE A 105 -12.77 -6.25 10.73
CA ILE A 105 -13.41 -5.16 11.49
C ILE A 105 -14.85 -5.51 11.84
N ALA A 106 -15.62 -6.05 10.88
CA ALA A 106 -16.99 -6.47 11.10
C ALA A 106 -17.09 -7.59 12.14
N PHE A 107 -16.22 -8.60 12.06
CA PHE A 107 -16.13 -9.68 13.04
C PHE A 107 -15.84 -9.16 14.46
N ILE A 108 -14.82 -8.31 14.62
CA ILE A 108 -14.44 -7.71 15.91
C ILE A 108 -15.60 -6.90 16.50
N ASN A 109 -16.23 -6.06 15.69
CA ASN A 109 -17.37 -5.25 16.13
C ASN A 109 -18.57 -6.12 16.54
N GLY A 110 -18.83 -7.21 15.81
CA GLY A 110 -19.83 -8.21 16.16
C GLY A 110 -19.56 -8.84 17.52
N MET A 111 -18.32 -9.29 17.76
CA MET A 111 -17.90 -9.85 19.05
C MET A 111 -18.05 -8.85 20.20
N HIS A 112 -17.61 -7.60 20.00
CA HIS A 112 -17.80 -6.56 21.01
C HIS A 112 -19.28 -6.28 21.32
N SER A 113 -20.16 -6.38 20.32
CA SER A 113 -21.59 -6.22 20.54
C SER A 113 -22.17 -7.33 21.42
N GLN A 114 -21.82 -8.58 21.13
CA GLN A 114 -22.24 -9.74 21.93
C GLN A 114 -21.74 -9.65 23.38
N LEU A 115 -20.49 -9.25 23.58
CA LEU A 115 -19.92 -9.07 24.92
C LEU A 115 -20.64 -7.98 25.73
N ARG A 116 -21.00 -6.86 25.09
CA ARG A 116 -21.77 -5.78 25.74
C ARG A 116 -23.18 -6.22 26.12
N GLU A 117 -23.81 -7.05 25.30
CA GLU A 117 -25.13 -7.61 25.60
C GLU A 117 -25.07 -8.52 26.83
N LEU A 118 -24.11 -9.45 26.87
CA LEU A 118 -23.89 -10.34 28.02
C LEU A 118 -23.68 -9.55 29.32
N ALA A 119 -22.85 -8.50 29.28
CA ALA A 119 -22.58 -7.65 30.44
C ALA A 119 -23.84 -6.93 30.97
N ARG A 120 -24.78 -6.57 30.09
CA ARG A 120 -26.07 -5.97 30.49
C ARG A 120 -27.04 -7.00 31.07
N THR A 121 -27.00 -8.23 30.58
CA THR A 121 -27.89 -9.32 31.02
C THR A 121 -27.47 -9.96 32.35
N ASN A 122 -26.28 -9.64 32.88
CA ASN A 122 -25.82 -10.12 34.18
C ASN A 122 -25.83 -9.00 35.24
N PRO A 123 -26.95 -8.79 35.97
CA PRO A 123 -27.04 -7.77 37.03
C PRO A 123 -26.30 -8.13 38.34
N GLN A 124 -25.52 -9.22 38.40
CA GLN A 124 -24.82 -9.67 39.63
C GLN A 124 -23.36 -9.24 39.79
N SER A 125 -22.88 -8.24 39.04
CA SER A 125 -21.64 -7.55 39.42
C SER A 125 -21.99 -6.17 39.98
N PRO A 126 -21.79 -5.91 41.28
CA PRO A 126 -21.79 -4.52 41.74
C PRO A 126 -20.66 -3.79 41.02
N ASP A 127 -20.90 -2.53 40.69
CA ASP A 127 -19.96 -1.57 40.12
C ASP A 127 -18.49 -1.85 40.45
N VAL A 128 -17.74 -2.30 39.44
CA VAL A 128 -16.33 -1.95 39.35
C VAL A 128 -16.17 -1.29 38.00
N PHE A 129 -15.84 0.00 38.04
CA PHE A 129 -15.43 0.84 36.91
C PHE A 129 -16.49 1.80 36.31
N LEU A 130 -17.06 2.72 37.11
CA LEU A 130 -17.22 4.15 36.76
C LEU A 130 -18.03 4.95 37.82
N ALA A 131 -17.59 5.01 39.08
CA ALA A 131 -18.04 6.09 39.99
C ALA A 131 -17.21 6.16 41.29
N THR A 132 -15.93 6.51 41.22
CA THR A 132 -15.28 7.18 42.37
C THR A 132 -14.16 8.10 41.88
N GLU A 133 -14.52 9.39 41.77
CA GLU A 133 -13.72 10.55 42.18
C GLU A 133 -12.44 10.84 41.36
N MET A 134 -12.39 11.88 40.51
CA MET A 134 -12.36 13.28 40.95
C MET A 134 -11.60 13.52 42.27
N ASN A 135 -10.43 12.90 42.47
CA ASN A 135 -9.42 13.48 43.37
C ASN A 135 -8.00 12.98 43.05
N ASN A 136 -7.32 13.63 42.11
CA ASN A 136 -5.86 13.62 42.08
C ASN A 136 -5.32 15.06 42.13
N SER A 137 -5.83 15.83 43.09
CA SER A 137 -5.21 17.06 43.55
C SER A 137 -4.51 16.81 44.89
N ASN A 138 -3.42 16.04 44.90
CA ASN A 138 -2.31 16.19 45.86
C ASN A 138 -1.24 15.10 45.67
N TRP A 139 -0.32 15.33 44.74
CA TRP A 139 1.05 14.83 44.91
C TRP A 139 2.04 15.91 44.48
N SER A 140 2.03 17.06 45.17
CA SER A 140 3.09 18.08 45.08
C SER A 140 3.11 19.02 46.28
N ARG A 141 2.86 18.50 47.50
CA ARG A 141 3.03 19.27 48.74
C ARG A 141 3.58 18.45 49.89
N ASP A 142 4.61 17.65 49.62
CA ASP A 142 5.53 17.10 50.65
C ASP A 142 6.92 16.85 50.05
N GLN A 143 7.54 17.92 49.55
CA GLN A 143 9.00 18.06 49.46
C GLN A 143 9.36 19.36 50.18
N GLN A 144 9.31 19.32 51.50
CA GLN A 144 10.00 20.27 52.35
C GLN A 144 10.78 19.51 53.40
N LYS A 145 12.06 19.25 53.11
CA LYS A 145 13.13 19.51 54.07
C LYS A 145 14.45 19.77 53.36
#